data_AF-A0A1I6CCC6-F1
#
_entry.id   AF-A0A1I6CCC6-F1
#
_cell.length_a   1.000
_cell.length_b   1.000
_cell.length_c   1.000
_cell.angle_alpha   90.00
_cell.angle_beta   90.00
_cell.angle_gamma   90.00
#
_symmetry.space_group_name_H-M   'P 1'
#
loop_
_entity.id
_entity.type
_entity.pdbx_description
1 polymer ?
#
loop_
_entity_poly.entity_id
_entity_poly.type
_entity_poly.pdbx_seq_one_letter_code
_entity_poly.pdbx_strand_id
1 'polypeptide(L)'
;MKKSVVNKNVLQIICGVLMFLSFFTAWVYNGGLSYYKPTEFIFLEEAPFLFKTLSVLPLLGLTAIYLGYIRRYSYGLNLVCSLVCSVSMWSVYNEYFTNEESTLIAHTGFYMAGLALVVSLASIVIMRKEMREEAGNQE
;
A
#
# COMPACT_ATOMS: atom_id res chain seq x y z
N MET A 1 -11.03 -28.20 -10.00
CA MET A 1 -9.75 -27.63 -9.52
C MET A 1 -9.53 -26.26 -10.20
N LYS A 2 -9.76 -25.12 -9.53
CA LYS A 2 -9.47 -23.76 -10.11
C LYS A 2 -9.65 -22.54 -9.18
N LYS A 3 -9.97 -22.69 -7.89
CA LYS A 3 -10.24 -21.54 -7.00
C LYS A 3 -8.98 -20.87 -6.43
N SER A 4 -7.87 -21.60 -6.24
CA SER A 4 -6.66 -21.06 -5.59
C SER A 4 -6.03 -19.94 -6.41
N VAL A 5 -5.72 -20.20 -7.68
CA VAL A 5 -5.04 -19.26 -8.59
C VAL A 5 -5.77 -17.91 -8.75
N VAL A 6 -7.10 -17.87 -8.56
CA VAL A 6 -7.90 -16.64 -8.69
C VAL A 6 -7.73 -15.73 -7.47
N ASN A 7 -7.51 -16.30 -6.28
CA ASN A 7 -7.57 -15.54 -5.02
C ASN A 7 -6.38 -14.59 -4.85
N LYS A 8 -5.15 -15.02 -5.13
CA LYS A 8 -3.94 -14.18 -5.02
C LYS A 8 -3.93 -13.01 -6.01
N ASN A 9 -4.43 -13.23 -7.23
CA ASN A 9 -4.51 -12.20 -8.25
C ASN A 9 -5.55 -11.14 -7.88
N VAL A 10 -6.72 -11.55 -7.37
CA VAL A 10 -7.75 -10.63 -6.88
C VAL A 10 -7.24 -9.82 -5.69
N LEU A 11 -6.55 -10.44 -4.74
CA LEU A 11 -5.93 -9.75 -3.62
C LEU A 11 -4.87 -8.74 -4.08
N GLN A 12 -4.07 -9.07 -5.10
CA GLN A 12 -3.13 -8.12 -5.69
C GLN A 12 -3.84 -6.92 -6.33
N ILE A 13 -4.99 -7.11 -6.99
CA ILE A 13 -5.80 -6.01 -7.52
C ILE A 13 -6.35 -5.15 -6.39
N ILE A 14 -6.93 -5.76 -5.36
CA ILE A 14 -7.49 -5.04 -4.20
C ILE A 14 -6.39 -4.23 -3.51
N CYS A 15 -5.21 -4.82 -3.30
CA CYS A 15 -4.04 -4.12 -2.79
C CYS A 15 -3.72 -2.90 -3.65
N GLY A 16 -3.65 -3.07 -4.98
CA GLY A 16 -3.33 -1.99 -5.89
C GLY A 16 -4.36 -0.86 -5.88
N VAL A 17 -5.66 -1.19 -5.80
CA VAL A 17 -6.75 -0.20 -5.68
C VAL A 17 -6.64 0.57 -4.37
N LEU A 18 -6.41 -0.12 -3.25
CA LEU A 18 -6.26 0.53 -1.94
C LEU A 18 -5.03 1.45 -1.90
N MET A 19 -3.90 1.05 -2.48
CA MET A 19 -2.71 1.91 -2.59
C MET A 19 -2.97 3.14 -3.46
N PHE A 20 -3.63 2.94 -4.60
CA PHE A 20 -3.97 4.02 -5.51
C PHE A 20 -4.89 5.03 -4.82
N LEU A 21 -5.99 4.57 -4.21
CA LEU A 21 -6.93 5.43 -3.50
C LEU A 21 -6.32 6.07 -2.26
N SER A 22 -5.43 5.35 -1.57
CA SER A 22 -4.68 5.88 -0.42
C SER A 22 -3.94 7.16 -0.81
N PHE A 23 -3.31 7.21 -1.99
CA PHE A 23 -2.66 8.44 -2.45
C PHE A 23 -3.66 9.59 -2.67
N PHE A 24 -4.79 9.35 -3.36
CA PHE A 24 -5.74 10.42 -3.73
C PHE A 24 -6.69 10.88 -2.62
N THR A 25 -6.73 10.16 -1.51
CA THR A 25 -7.54 10.53 -0.34
C THR A 25 -6.73 11.38 0.63
N ALA A 26 -7.41 12.23 1.40
CA ALA A 26 -6.74 13.16 2.29
C ALA A 26 -5.99 12.43 3.42
N TRP A 27 -4.74 12.85 3.64
CA TRP A 27 -3.89 12.53 4.78
C TRP A 27 -3.85 13.80 5.63
N VAL A 28 -4.48 13.82 6.81
CA VAL A 28 -4.55 15.06 7.61
C VAL A 28 -3.44 15.08 8.64
N TYR A 29 -2.82 16.26 8.76
CA TYR A 29 -1.94 16.66 9.86
C TYR A 29 -2.47 17.98 10.43
N ASN A 30 -2.29 18.22 11.73
CA ASN A 30 -2.99 19.27 12.47
C ASN A 30 -2.61 20.68 11.96
N GLY A 31 -3.50 21.31 11.19
CA GLY A 31 -3.21 22.59 10.52
C GLY A 31 -4.37 23.13 9.67
N GLY A 32 -5.57 23.25 10.23
CA GLY A 32 -6.67 24.05 9.66
C GLY A 32 -7.33 23.48 8.40
N LEU A 33 -8.49 24.05 8.05
CA LEU A 33 -9.41 23.62 6.99
C LEU A 33 -8.84 23.79 5.57
N SER A 34 -7.53 23.69 5.35
CA SER A 34 -6.93 23.80 4.02
C SER A 34 -5.59 23.08 3.86
N TYR A 35 -5.35 22.28 2.81
CA TYR A 35 -6.24 21.63 1.81
C TYR A 35 -5.40 20.77 0.83
N TYR A 36 -4.14 20.42 1.14
CA TYR A 36 -3.21 20.06 0.07
C TYR A 36 -3.58 18.77 -0.66
N LYS A 37 -3.80 18.88 -1.97
CA LYS A 37 -3.95 17.72 -2.84
C LYS A 37 -2.59 17.02 -2.93
N PRO A 38 -2.54 15.68 -3.03
CA PRO A 38 -1.30 14.90 -3.19
C PRO A 38 -0.33 15.44 -4.27
N THR A 39 -0.85 16.14 -5.26
CA THR A 39 -0.11 16.83 -6.33
C THR A 39 0.66 18.07 -5.89
N GLU A 40 0.21 18.76 -4.85
CA GLU A 40 0.82 19.99 -4.35
C GLU A 40 2.05 19.69 -3.47
N PHE A 41 2.25 18.43 -3.05
CA PHE A 41 3.39 17.96 -2.25
C PHE A 41 4.65 17.65 -3.06
N ILE A 42 4.53 17.42 -4.37
CA ILE A 42 5.70 17.21 -5.24
C ILE A 42 6.54 18.49 -5.35
N PHE A 43 5.93 19.65 -5.09
CA PHE A 43 6.52 20.98 -5.22
C PHE A 43 6.98 21.59 -3.89
N LEU A 44 6.80 20.90 -2.76
CA LEU A 44 7.33 21.33 -1.46
C LEU A 44 8.81 20.92 -1.36
N GLU A 45 9.71 21.89 -1.56
CA GLU A 45 11.16 21.72 -1.54
C GLU A 45 11.69 21.12 -0.22
N GLU A 46 11.02 21.42 0.90
CA GLU A 46 11.39 20.99 2.25
C GLU A 46 10.70 19.71 2.73
N ALA A 47 9.89 19.06 1.89
CA ALA A 47 9.20 17.84 2.29
C ALA A 47 10.21 16.72 2.65
N PRO A 48 10.07 16.07 3.83
CA PRO A 48 10.96 14.99 4.25
C PRO A 48 11.07 13.91 3.17
N PHE A 49 12.26 13.35 2.97
CA PHE A 49 12.50 12.29 1.97
C PHE A 49 11.48 11.14 2.06
N LEU A 50 11.07 10.82 3.28
CA LEU A 50 10.09 9.80 3.61
C LEU A 50 8.66 10.12 3.14
N PHE A 51 8.30 11.38 2.94
CA PHE A 51 7.01 11.75 2.35
C PHE A 51 7.00 11.58 0.82
N LYS A 52 8.16 11.67 0.16
CA LYS A 52 8.28 11.47 -1.29
C LYS A 52 7.97 10.02 -1.69
N THR A 53 8.06 9.05 -0.79
CA THR A 53 7.67 7.66 -1.08
C THR A 53 6.16 7.51 -1.32
N LEU A 54 5.32 8.45 -0.85
CA LEU A 54 3.89 8.45 -1.16
C LEU A 54 3.63 8.63 -2.65
N SER A 55 4.47 9.38 -3.37
CA SER A 55 4.35 9.58 -4.82
C SER A 55 4.49 8.29 -5.63
N VAL A 56 5.04 7.24 -5.01
CA VAL A 56 5.24 5.92 -5.61
C VAL A 56 3.99 5.04 -5.48
N LEU A 57 3.09 5.33 -4.53
CA LEU A 57 1.86 4.55 -4.27
C LEU A 57 0.96 4.41 -5.51
N PRO A 58 0.68 5.47 -6.31
CA PRO A 58 -0.14 5.33 -7.52
C PRO A 58 0.49 4.44 -8.58
N LEU A 59 1.81 4.56 -8.79
CA LEU A 59 2.54 3.78 -9.78
C LEU A 59 2.54 2.29 -9.41
N LEU A 60 2.82 1.99 -8.13
CA LEU A 60 2.75 0.63 -7.61
C LEU A 60 1.32 0.08 -7.65
N GLY A 61 0.34 0.91 -7.28
CA GLY A 61 -1.08 0.56 -7.31
C GLY A 61 -1.55 0.17 -8.71
N LEU A 62 -1.28 1.00 -9.71
CA LEU A 62 -1.60 0.73 -11.12
C LEU A 62 -0.88 -0.52 -11.63
N THR A 63 0.40 -0.69 -11.29
CA THR A 63 1.18 -1.88 -11.69
C THR A 63 0.60 -3.15 -11.08
N ALA A 64 0.18 -3.11 -9.81
CA ALA A 64 -0.44 -4.24 -9.12
C ALA A 64 -1.80 -4.60 -9.71
N ILE A 65 -2.64 -3.60 -10.02
CA ILE A 65 -3.91 -3.76 -10.71
C ILE A 65 -3.69 -4.39 -12.09
N TYR A 66 -2.78 -3.84 -12.89
CA TYR A 66 -2.50 -4.32 -14.24
C TYR A 66 -2.04 -5.78 -14.24
N LEU A 67 -1.05 -6.10 -13.42
CA LEU A 67 -0.53 -7.47 -13.30
C LEU A 67 -1.60 -8.44 -12.79
N GLY A 68 -2.43 -8.03 -11.84
CA GLY A 68 -3.53 -8.84 -11.34
C GLY A 68 -4.61 -9.07 -12.40
N TYR A 69 -4.92 -8.04 -13.20
CA TYR A 69 -5.89 -8.12 -14.31
C TYR A 69 -5.44 -9.11 -15.38
N ILE A 70 -4.17 -9.09 -15.79
CA ILE A 70 -3.61 -10.10 -16.71
C ILE A 70 -3.30 -11.45 -16.03
N ARG A 71 -3.75 -11.64 -14.77
CA ARG A 71 -3.58 -12.85 -13.95
C ARG A 71 -2.13 -13.26 -13.71
N ARG A 72 -1.20 -12.29 -13.77
CA ARG A 72 0.22 -12.49 -13.50
C ARG A 72 0.53 -12.02 -12.08
N TYR A 73 0.58 -12.96 -11.14
CA TYR A 73 1.00 -12.66 -9.79
C TYR A 73 2.49 -12.27 -9.75
N SER A 74 2.84 -11.19 -9.05
CA SER A 74 4.22 -10.80 -8.81
C SER A 74 4.50 -10.75 -7.30
N TYR A 75 5.25 -11.73 -6.82
CA TYR A 75 5.70 -11.79 -5.43
C TYR A 75 6.53 -10.57 -5.07
N GLY A 76 7.52 -10.23 -5.91
CA GLY A 76 8.39 -9.06 -5.71
C GLY A 76 7.60 -7.76 -5.65
N LEU A 77 6.58 -7.59 -6.50
CA LEU A 77 5.75 -6.39 -6.48
C LEU A 77 4.97 -6.27 -5.17
N ASN A 78 4.28 -7.33 -4.72
CA ASN A 78 3.54 -7.28 -3.45
C ASN A 78 4.50 -7.02 -2.26
N LEU A 79 5.71 -7.55 -2.30
CA LEU A 79 6.72 -7.29 -1.27
C LEU A 79 7.12 -5.80 -1.25
N VAL A 80 7.37 -5.20 -2.42
CA VAL A 80 7.62 -3.77 -2.56
C VAL A 80 6.42 -2.94 -2.11
N CYS A 81 5.20 -3.33 -2.49
CA CYS A 81 3.97 -2.68 -2.03
C CYS A 81 3.86 -2.69 -0.50
N SER A 82 4.13 -3.83 0.14
CA SER A 82 4.16 -3.94 1.60
C SER A 82 5.21 -3.03 2.21
N LEU A 83 6.45 -3.05 1.70
CA LEU A 83 7.53 -2.21 2.21
C LEU A 83 7.21 -0.73 2.09
N VAL A 84 6.71 -0.28 0.94
CA VAL A 84 6.37 1.13 0.72
C VAL A 84 5.20 1.56 1.60
N CYS A 85 4.17 0.72 1.77
CA CYS A 85 3.09 1.01 2.71
C CYS A 85 3.59 1.08 4.16
N SER A 86 4.46 0.14 4.58
CA SER A 86 5.04 0.15 5.94
C SER A 86 5.92 1.37 6.19
N VAL A 87 6.80 1.73 5.25
CA VAL A 87 7.64 2.94 5.37
C VAL A 87 6.76 4.18 5.42
N SER A 88 5.74 4.26 4.57
CA SER A 88 4.81 5.39 4.56
C SER A 88 4.11 5.52 5.91
N MET A 89 3.56 4.42 6.44
CA MET A 89 2.92 4.39 7.76
C MET A 89 3.89 4.71 8.90
N TRP A 90 5.12 4.21 8.84
CA TRP A 90 6.16 4.48 9.83
C TRP A 90 6.56 5.95 9.85
N SER A 91 6.65 6.56 8.66
CA SER A 91 7.00 7.98 8.52
C SER A 91 5.94 8.85 9.17
N VAL A 92 4.67 8.53 8.93
CA VAL A 92 3.56 9.11 9.68
C VAL A 92 3.74 8.84 11.18
N TYR A 93 3.94 7.59 11.59
CA TYR A 93 4.06 7.28 13.01
C TYR A 93 5.19 8.06 13.72
N ASN A 94 6.39 8.10 13.15
CA ASN A 94 7.58 8.69 13.77
C ASN A 94 7.57 10.23 13.78
N GLU A 95 6.97 10.85 12.77
CA GLU A 95 6.86 12.30 12.72
C GLU A 95 5.80 12.81 13.72
N TYR A 96 4.78 11.98 14.01
CA TYR A 96 3.59 12.43 14.76
C TYR A 96 3.42 11.83 16.17
N PHE A 97 3.77 10.56 16.43
CA PHE A 97 3.59 9.94 17.76
C PHE A 97 4.80 10.11 18.68
N THR A 98 5.97 10.44 18.12
CA THR A 98 7.21 10.59 18.89
C THR A 98 7.52 12.06 19.25
N ASN A 99 6.87 13.01 18.58
CA ASN A 99 6.89 14.43 18.91
C ASN A 99 5.62 14.76 19.70
N GLU A 100 5.75 14.94 21.02
CA GLU A 100 4.68 14.94 22.03
C GLU A 100 3.60 16.05 21.93
N GLU A 101 3.58 16.88 20.88
CA GLU A 101 2.66 18.03 20.79
C GLU A 101 1.41 17.84 19.90
N SER A 102 1.24 16.71 19.21
CA SER A 102 0.18 16.61 18.18
C SER A 102 -1.09 15.87 18.62
N THR A 103 -2.20 16.61 18.77
CA THR A 103 -3.57 16.06 18.80
C THR A 103 -4.01 15.72 17.37
N LEU A 104 -3.50 14.61 16.82
CA LEU A 104 -3.70 14.30 15.40
C LEU A 104 -4.82 13.27 15.16
N ILE A 105 -5.70 13.59 14.20
CA ILE A 105 -6.72 12.66 13.67
C ILE A 105 -6.08 11.98 12.46
N ALA A 106 -6.01 10.65 12.44
CA ALA A 106 -5.63 9.90 11.24
C ALA A 106 -6.84 9.79 10.30
N HIS A 107 -6.65 10.09 9.01
CA HIS A 107 -7.72 10.09 8.00
C HIS A 107 -7.61 8.95 6.99
N THR A 108 -8.56 8.92 6.05
CA THR A 108 -8.86 7.85 5.12
C THR A 108 -7.64 7.34 4.33
N GLY A 109 -6.71 8.21 3.90
CA GLY A 109 -5.51 7.80 3.16
C GLY A 109 -4.59 6.87 3.96
N PHE A 110 -4.39 7.17 5.24
CA PHE A 110 -3.59 6.36 6.16
C PHE A 110 -4.23 4.98 6.39
N TYR A 111 -5.55 4.93 6.61
CA TYR A 111 -6.26 3.66 6.76
C TYR A 111 -6.22 2.80 5.49
N MET A 112 -6.34 3.42 4.32
CA MET A 112 -6.26 2.72 3.04
C MET A 112 -4.86 2.12 2.78
N ALA A 113 -3.79 2.82 3.16
CA ALA A 113 -2.42 2.28 3.11
C ALA A 113 -2.24 1.10 4.08
N GLY A 114 -2.79 1.20 5.30
CA GLY A 114 -2.78 0.13 6.28
C GLY A 114 -3.53 -1.12 5.80
N LEU A 115 -4.71 -0.93 5.21
CA LEU A 115 -5.47 -2.03 4.60
C LEU A 115 -4.72 -2.63 3.41
N ALA A 116 -4.11 -1.80 2.55
CA ALA A 116 -3.28 -2.27 1.44
C ALA A 116 -2.13 -3.16 1.92
N LEU A 117 -1.46 -2.79 3.01
CA LEU A 117 -0.41 -3.60 3.62
C LEU A 117 -0.93 -4.98 4.06
N VAL A 118 -2.05 -5.03 4.79
CA VAL A 118 -2.66 -6.29 5.24
C VAL A 118 -3.04 -7.17 4.05
N VAL A 119 -3.67 -6.59 3.02
CA VAL A 119 -4.08 -7.31 1.82
C VAL A 119 -2.86 -7.83 1.05
N SER A 120 -1.80 -7.04 0.95
CA SER A 120 -0.54 -7.44 0.30
C SER A 120 0.11 -8.64 1.02
N LEU A 121 0.21 -8.59 2.35
CA LEU A 121 0.73 -9.70 3.15
C LEU A 121 -0.12 -10.96 3.03
N ALA A 122 -1.45 -10.83 3.07
CA ALA A 122 -2.36 -11.95 2.84
C ALA A 122 -2.16 -12.58 1.45
N SER A 123 -1.99 -11.73 0.42
CA SER A 123 -1.71 -12.15 -0.94
C SER A 123 -0.41 -12.97 -1.04
N ILE A 124 0.65 -12.53 -0.35
CA ILE A 124 1.93 -13.24 -0.23
C ILE A 124 1.77 -14.60 0.45
N VAL A 125 1.06 -14.65 1.59
CA VAL A 125 0.87 -15.89 2.35
C VAL A 125 0.10 -16.92 1.53
N ILE A 126 -0.96 -16.50 0.84
CA ILE A 126 -1.75 -17.39 -0.04
C ILE A 126 -0.88 -17.94 -1.17
N MET A 127 -0.10 -17.10 -1.86
CA MET A 127 0.81 -17.58 -2.90
C MET A 127 1.81 -18.62 -2.38
N ARG A 128 2.41 -18.38 -1.21
CA ARG A 128 3.35 -19.33 -0.60
C ARG A 128 2.69 -20.66 -0.24
N LYS A 129 1.45 -20.62 0.25
CA LYS A 129 0.68 -21.84 0.55
C LYS A 129 0.41 -22.65 -0.72
N GLU A 130 -0.02 -21.99 -1.79
CA GLU A 130 -0.28 -22.64 -3.08
C GLU A 130 0.97 -23.32 -3.66
N MET A 131 2.14 -22.66 -3.63
CA MET A 131 3.38 -23.27 -4.11
C MET A 131 3.78 -24.53 -3.33
N ARG A 132 3.49 -24.58 -2.01
CA ARG A 132 3.76 -25.77 -1.19
C ARG A 132 2.80 -26.91 -1.49
N GLU A 133 1.52 -26.61 -1.71
CA GLU A 133 0.52 -27.61 -2.09
C GLU A 133 0.81 -28.21 -3.48
N GLU A 134 1.27 -27.39 -4.43
CA GLU A 134 1.67 -27.86 -5.76
C GLU A 134 2.92 -28.75 -5.71
N ALA A 135 3.89 -28.45 -4.84
CA ALA A 135 5.09 -29.27 -4.65
C ALA A 135 4.79 -30.61 -3.95
N GLY A 136 3.90 -30.62 -2.95
CA GLY A 136 3.56 -31.84 -2.19
C GLY A 136 2.61 -32.81 -2.90
N ASN A 137 1.90 -32.38 -3.94
CA ASN A 137 1.06 -33.27 -4.76
C ASN A 137 1.81 -33.92 -5.94
N GLN A 138 3.11 -33.61 -6.10
CA GLN A 138 3.97 -34.21 -7.13
C GLN A 138 4.85 -35.35 -6.58
N GLU A 139 4.76 -35.65 -5.29
CA GLU A 139 5.35 -36.81 -4.62
C GLU A 139 4.31 -37.93 -4.45
#